data_AF-A0A6M3JAI7-F1
#
_entry.id   AF-A0A6M3JAI7-F1
#
_cell.length_a   1.000
_cell.length_b   1.000
_cell.length_c   1.000
_cell.angle_alpha   90.00
_cell.angle_beta   90.00
_cell.angle_gamma   90.00
#
_symmetry.space_group_name_H-M   'P 1'
#
loop_
_entity.id
_entity.type
_entity.pdbx_description
1 polymer ?
#
loop_
_entity_poly.entity_id
_entity_poly.type
_entity_poly.pdbx_seq_one_letter_code
_entity_poly.pdbx_strand_id
1 'polypeptide(L)'
;MLELVGVAKNGRLIFQPNSEQLYTRWLSDSENSFIKARFYRLGKNKTHKQCKTHFGLAIAIIREAMIDKGWAICGVAPNKEMIHEILLKTCGGVGALGAMKGLSEMTTIEASQFFENIRDWAENELRIVIPDPDPNWKDKDNDKNTVDSTNT
;
A
#
# COMPACT_ATOMS: atom_id res chain seq x y z
N MET A 1 -5.22 23.89 -11.75
CA MET A 1 -5.11 23.81 -10.27
C MET A 1 -3.63 23.64 -9.96
N LEU A 2 -3.02 24.57 -9.21
CA LEU A 2 -1.60 24.49 -8.84
C LEU A 2 -1.47 23.68 -7.54
N GLU A 3 -0.61 22.66 -7.54
CA GLU A 3 -0.29 21.88 -6.34
C GLU A 3 1.17 22.14 -5.95
N LEU A 4 1.37 22.55 -4.69
CA LEU A 4 2.69 22.87 -4.15
C LEU A 4 2.90 22.11 -2.85
N VAL A 5 4.07 21.48 -2.72
CA VAL A 5 4.45 20.75 -1.52
C VAL A 5 5.60 21.50 -0.85
N GLY A 6 5.44 21.78 0.44
CA GLY A 6 6.42 22.49 1.25
C GLY A 6 6.47 21.95 2.67
N VAL A 7 7.52 22.33 3.40
CA VAL A 7 7.73 21.94 4.80
C VAL A 7 7.40 23.12 5.70
N ALA A 8 6.51 22.92 6.67
CA ALA A 8 6.25 23.92 7.69
C ALA A 8 7.42 23.95 8.70
N LYS A 9 8.17 25.06 8.77
CA LYS A 9 9.29 25.27 9.68
C LYS A 9 9.26 26.70 10.23
N ASN A 10 9.39 26.86 11.55
CA ASN A 10 9.39 28.17 12.22
C ASN A 10 8.18 29.05 11.86
N GLY A 11 6.98 28.45 11.75
CA GLY A 11 5.76 29.17 11.40
C GLY A 11 5.66 29.60 9.93
N ARG A 12 6.57 29.14 9.06
CA ARG A 12 6.56 29.43 7.62
C ARG A 12 6.46 28.14 6.81
N LEU A 13 5.75 28.18 5.68
CA LEU A 13 5.74 27.10 4.70
C LEU A 13 6.92 27.33 3.73
N ILE A 14 7.91 26.43 3.76
CA ILE A 14 9.11 26.51 2.92
C ILE A 14 8.92 25.57 1.73
N PHE A 15 8.94 26.12 0.52
CA PHE A 15 8.86 25.35 -0.71
C PHE A 15 10.25 24.89 -1.18
N GLN A 16 10.29 23.85 -2.01
CA GLN A 16 11.52 23.56 -2.75
C GLN A 16 11.75 24.61 -3.84
N PRO A 17 13.00 24.84 -4.28
CA PRO A 17 13.32 25.91 -5.23
C PRO A 17 12.46 25.91 -6.50
N ASN A 18 12.20 24.72 -7.07
CA ASN A 18 11.36 24.57 -8.27
C ASN A 18 9.90 24.96 -7.99
N SER A 19 9.36 24.56 -6.83
CA SER A 19 8.00 24.90 -6.43
C SER A 19 7.85 26.39 -6.10
N GLU A 20 8.89 27.02 -5.57
CA GLU A 20 8.91 28.46 -5.28
C GLU A 20 8.92 29.31 -6.56
N GLN A 21 9.68 28.89 -7.58
CA GLN A 21 9.66 29.52 -8.90
C GLN A 21 8.28 29.39 -9.56
N LEU A 22 7.69 28.20 -9.50
CA LEU A 22 6.34 27.94 -10.00
C LEU A 22 5.28 28.79 -9.27
N TYR A 23 5.39 28.90 -7.95
CA TYR A 23 4.50 29.72 -7.14
C TYR A 23 4.61 31.20 -7.51
N THR A 24 5.83 31.72 -7.60
CA THR A 24 6.08 33.12 -7.97
C THR A 24 5.53 33.44 -9.35
N ARG A 25 5.82 32.59 -10.36
CA ARG A 25 5.31 32.77 -11.71
C ARG A 25 3.78 32.73 -11.74
N TRP A 26 3.18 31.76 -11.06
CA TRP A 26 1.71 31.62 -11.03
C TRP A 26 1.02 32.82 -10.36
N LEU A 27 1.63 33.39 -9.32
CA LEU A 27 1.15 34.63 -8.69
C LEU A 27 1.24 35.82 -9.65
N SER A 28 2.34 35.97 -10.38
CA SER A 28 2.49 37.02 -11.40
C SER A 28 1.44 36.87 -12.51
N ASP A 29 1.21 35.66 -13.00
CA ASP A 29 0.20 35.38 -14.04
C ASP A 29 -1.24 35.62 -13.54
N SER A 30 -1.46 35.65 -12.22
CA SER A 30 -2.77 35.81 -11.56
C SER A 30 -2.95 37.20 -10.93
N GLU A 31 -2.15 38.18 -11.33
CA GLU A 31 -2.22 39.54 -10.78
C GLU A 31 -3.64 40.13 -10.89
N ASN A 32 -4.06 40.88 -9.87
CA ASN A 32 -5.41 41.47 -9.74
C ASN A 32 -6.59 40.47 -9.67
N SER A 33 -6.33 39.18 -9.53
CA SER A 33 -7.38 38.16 -9.35
C SER A 33 -7.64 37.85 -7.87
N PHE A 34 -8.88 37.48 -7.53
CA PHE A 34 -9.21 36.94 -6.20
C PHE A 34 -8.79 35.48 -6.10
N ILE A 35 -7.84 35.18 -5.22
CA ILE A 35 -7.23 33.84 -5.08
C ILE A 35 -7.70 33.17 -3.80
N LYS A 36 -8.17 31.92 -3.91
CA LYS A 36 -8.45 31.03 -2.77
C LYS A 36 -7.37 29.95 -2.67
N ALA A 37 -6.54 30.01 -1.63
CA ALA A 37 -5.58 28.96 -1.31
C ALA A 37 -6.19 27.94 -0.31
N ARG A 38 -5.82 26.67 -0.46
CA ARG A 38 -6.15 25.61 0.52
C ARG A 38 -4.87 24.93 0.96
N PHE A 39 -4.68 24.80 2.26
CA PHE A 39 -3.53 24.14 2.86
C PHE A 39 -3.99 22.87 3.57
N TYR A 40 -3.27 21.78 3.33
CA TYR A 40 -3.51 20.49 3.97
C TYR A 40 -2.20 19.94 4.52
N ARG A 41 -2.26 19.30 5.69
CA ARG A 41 -1.09 18.61 6.24
C ARG A 41 -0.96 17.26 5.53
N LEU A 42 0.09 17.10 4.74
CA LEU A 42 0.46 15.81 4.18
C LEU A 42 0.91 14.88 5.32
N GLY A 43 0.26 13.72 5.42
CA GLY A 43 0.72 12.62 6.26
C GLY A 43 2.03 12.03 5.72
N LYS A 44 2.73 11.24 6.54
CA LYS A 44 3.83 10.42 6.02
C LYS A 44 3.23 9.40 5.06
N ASN A 45 3.55 9.52 3.77
CA ASN A 45 3.19 8.49 2.80
C ASN A 45 3.95 7.20 3.15
N LYS A 46 3.26 6.06 3.03
CA LYS A 46 3.89 4.76 3.14
C LYS A 46 4.91 4.62 2.01
N THR A 47 6.12 4.18 2.34
CA THR A 47 7.10 3.91 1.29
C THR A 47 6.65 2.69 0.48
N HIS A 48 6.93 2.68 -0.81
CA HIS A 48 6.63 1.52 -1.66
C HIS A 48 7.26 0.23 -1.12
N LYS A 49 8.43 0.32 -0.49
CA LYS A 49 9.09 -0.80 0.20
C LYS A 49 8.24 -1.32 1.37
N GLN A 50 7.73 -0.45 2.23
CA GLN A 50 6.84 -0.86 3.33
C GLN A 50 5.60 -1.58 2.81
N CYS A 51 4.92 -1.05 1.78
CA CYS A 51 3.76 -1.73 1.21
C CYS A 51 4.13 -3.09 0.61
N LYS A 52 5.24 -3.18 -0.11
CA LYS A 52 5.68 -4.44 -0.74
C LYS A 52 6.08 -5.50 0.30
N THR A 53 6.69 -5.09 1.40
CA THR A 53 7.13 -5.99 2.47
C THR A 53 5.94 -6.49 3.29
N HIS A 54 5.07 -5.59 3.74
CA HIS A 54 3.91 -5.96 4.55
C HIS A 54 2.89 -6.78 3.75
N PHE A 55 2.47 -6.29 2.58
CA PHE A 55 1.37 -6.91 1.84
C PHE A 55 1.85 -8.00 0.87
N GLY A 56 3.05 -7.85 0.32
CA GLY A 56 3.57 -8.83 -0.63
C GLY A 56 3.80 -10.20 -0.01
N LEU A 57 4.31 -10.25 1.24
CA LEU A 57 4.51 -11.49 1.98
C LEU A 57 3.17 -12.16 2.32
N ALA A 58 2.23 -11.40 2.88
CA ALA A 58 0.90 -11.91 3.22
C ALA A 58 0.18 -12.49 1.99
N ILE A 59 0.17 -11.77 0.87
CA ILE A 59 -0.47 -12.24 -0.37
C ILE A 59 0.18 -13.52 -0.89
N ALA A 60 1.50 -13.66 -0.79
CA ALA A 60 2.21 -14.85 -1.24
C ALA A 60 1.81 -16.08 -0.42
N ILE A 61 1.87 -15.98 0.91
CA ILE A 61 1.53 -17.07 1.83
C ILE A 61 0.06 -17.46 1.68
N ILE A 62 -0.85 -16.48 1.64
CA ILE A 62 -2.29 -16.72 1.47
C ILE A 62 -2.55 -17.44 0.14
N ARG A 63 -1.91 -17.00 -0.94
CA ARG A 63 -2.09 -17.62 -2.25
C ARG A 63 -1.66 -19.08 -2.25
N GLU A 64 -0.49 -19.39 -1.69
CA GLU A 64 0.00 -20.77 -1.60
C GLU A 64 -0.96 -21.63 -0.78
N ALA A 65 -1.38 -21.16 0.39
CA ALA A 65 -2.33 -21.88 1.23
C ALA A 65 -3.69 -22.12 0.55
N MET A 66 -4.18 -21.16 -0.25
CA MET A 66 -5.41 -21.33 -1.01
C MET A 66 -5.25 -22.35 -2.15
N ILE A 67 -4.10 -22.36 -2.83
CA ILE A 67 -3.79 -23.35 -3.86
C ILE A 67 -3.71 -24.75 -3.25
N ASP A 68 -3.01 -24.90 -2.12
CA ASP A 68 -2.85 -26.19 -1.43
C ASP A 68 -4.18 -26.76 -0.94
N LYS A 69 -5.12 -25.89 -0.56
CA LYS A 69 -6.49 -26.29 -0.19
C LYS A 69 -7.40 -26.55 -1.39
N GLY A 70 -6.89 -26.43 -2.62
CA GLY A 70 -7.64 -26.66 -3.84
C GLY A 70 -8.66 -25.56 -4.16
N TRP A 71 -8.48 -24.35 -3.65
CA TRP A 71 -9.38 -23.24 -4.01
C TRP A 71 -9.19 -22.87 -5.47
N ALA A 72 -10.31 -22.84 -6.21
CA ALA A 72 -10.35 -22.37 -7.58
C ALA A 72 -11.54 -21.43 -7.73
N ILE A 73 -11.31 -20.28 -8.34
CA ILE A 73 -12.37 -19.32 -8.65
C ILE A 73 -12.68 -19.51 -10.13
N CYS A 74 -13.87 -20.04 -10.42
CA CYS A 74 -14.28 -20.40 -11.77
C CYS A 74 -13.29 -21.36 -12.48
N GLY A 75 -12.69 -22.30 -11.73
CA GLY A 75 -11.71 -23.26 -12.26
C GLY A 75 -10.30 -22.68 -12.47
N VAL A 76 -10.07 -21.42 -12.12
CA VAL A 76 -8.76 -20.77 -12.21
C VAL A 76 -8.12 -20.70 -10.83
N ALA A 77 -6.85 -21.12 -10.74
CA ALA A 77 -6.08 -21.00 -9.52
C ALA A 77 -5.91 -19.51 -9.13
N PRO A 78 -6.01 -19.14 -7.85
CA PRO A 78 -5.94 -17.75 -7.42
C PRO A 78 -4.63 -17.06 -7.86
N ASN A 79 -4.76 -15.94 -8.57
CA ASN A 79 -3.64 -15.04 -8.86
C ASN A 79 -3.56 -13.93 -7.80
N LYS A 80 -2.48 -13.13 -7.85
CA LYS A 80 -2.20 -12.11 -6.83
C LYS A 80 -3.28 -11.04 -6.77
N GLU A 81 -3.82 -10.66 -7.92
CA GLU A 81 -4.85 -9.64 -8.08
C GLU A 81 -6.16 -10.09 -7.44
N MET A 82 -6.54 -11.36 -7.64
CA MET A 82 -7.74 -11.95 -7.04
C MET A 82 -7.61 -12.04 -5.52
N ILE A 83 -6.45 -12.46 -4.99
CA ILE A 83 -6.20 -12.44 -3.54
C ILE A 83 -6.30 -11.03 -2.99
N HIS A 84 -5.68 -10.06 -3.66
CA HIS A 84 -5.73 -8.67 -3.23
C HIS A 84 -7.16 -8.13 -3.18
N GLU A 85 -7.99 -8.44 -4.18
CA GLU A 85 -9.40 -8.04 -4.20
C GLU A 85 -10.22 -8.69 -3.08
N ILE A 86 -10.01 -9.98 -2.80
CA ILE A 86 -10.65 -10.68 -1.68
C ILE A 86 -10.29 -9.97 -0.37
N LEU A 87 -9.00 -9.74 -0.12
CA LEU A 87 -8.55 -9.12 1.12
C LEU A 87 -9.06 -7.69 1.27
N LEU A 88 -9.11 -6.90 0.20
CA LEU A 88 -9.71 -5.56 0.26
C LEU A 88 -11.18 -5.63 0.69
N LYS A 89 -11.95 -6.60 0.18
CA LYS A 89 -13.37 -6.76 0.54
C LYS A 89 -13.57 -7.34 1.94
N THR A 90 -12.77 -8.32 2.35
CA THR A 90 -12.96 -9.03 3.63
C THR A 90 -12.29 -8.35 4.81
N CYS A 91 -11.17 -7.66 4.60
CA CYS A 91 -10.32 -7.13 5.66
C CYS A 91 -10.47 -5.62 5.90
N GLY A 92 -11.50 -4.99 5.31
CA GLY A 92 -11.79 -3.56 5.55
C GLY A 92 -11.03 -2.58 4.66
N GLY A 93 -10.64 -3.01 3.46
CA GLY A 93 -10.15 -2.13 2.40
C GLY A 93 -11.26 -1.42 1.64
N VAL A 94 -12.44 -1.26 2.23
CA VAL A 94 -13.63 -0.67 1.60
C VAL A 94 -13.97 0.66 2.27
N GLY A 95 -14.03 1.74 1.49
CA GLY A 95 -14.39 3.07 1.97
C GLY A 95 -15.89 3.24 2.23
N ALA A 96 -16.28 4.42 2.69
CA ALA A 96 -17.65 4.76 3.12
C ALA A 96 -18.76 4.55 2.05
N LEU A 97 -18.40 4.36 0.79
CA LEU A 97 -19.33 4.18 -0.34
C LEU A 97 -19.21 2.80 -1.00
N GLY A 98 -18.57 1.82 -0.35
CA GLY A 98 -18.35 0.50 -0.97
C GLY A 98 -17.21 0.46 -1.98
N ALA A 99 -16.55 1.59 -2.25
CA ALA A 99 -15.38 1.65 -3.12
C ALA A 99 -14.16 1.04 -2.42
N MET A 100 -13.43 0.18 -3.14
CA MET A 100 -12.16 -0.35 -2.65
C MET A 100 -11.14 0.79 -2.53
N LYS A 101 -10.65 1.00 -1.32
CA LYS A 101 -9.60 1.96 -1.00
C LYS A 101 -8.25 1.29 -1.21
N GLY A 102 -7.48 1.76 -2.19
CA GLY A 102 -6.15 1.22 -2.45
C GLY A 102 -5.19 1.47 -1.28
N LEU A 103 -4.18 0.62 -1.13
CA LEU A 103 -3.14 0.79 -0.10
C LEU A 103 -2.46 2.17 -0.13
N SER A 104 -2.34 2.77 -1.32
CA SER A 104 -1.82 4.12 -1.54
C SER A 104 -2.71 5.21 -0.96
N GLU A 105 -4.01 4.96 -0.86
CA GLU A 105 -5.01 5.92 -0.36
C GLU A 105 -5.23 5.77 1.15
N MET A 106 -4.87 4.61 1.72
CA MET A 106 -4.89 4.39 3.16
C MET A 106 -3.86 5.28 3.87
N THR A 107 -4.19 5.77 5.05
CA THR A 107 -3.23 6.29 6.01
C THR A 107 -2.33 5.17 6.54
N THR A 108 -1.28 5.51 7.29
CA THR A 108 -0.44 4.50 7.95
C THR A 108 -1.23 3.70 8.99
N ILE A 109 -2.12 4.36 9.74
CA ILE A 109 -2.96 3.71 10.76
C ILE A 109 -3.93 2.74 10.09
N GLU A 110 -4.65 3.19 9.07
CA GLU A 110 -5.58 2.35 8.31
C GLU A 110 -4.87 1.14 7.69
N ALA A 111 -3.68 1.33 7.11
CA ALA A 111 -2.93 0.22 6.53
C ALA A 111 -2.39 -0.76 7.59
N SER A 112 -2.01 -0.27 8.78
CA SER A 112 -1.61 -1.14 9.89
C SER A 112 -2.79 -1.99 10.34
N GLN A 113 -3.97 -1.37 10.54
CA GLN A 113 -5.18 -2.09 10.91
C GLN A 113 -5.60 -3.08 9.82
N PHE A 114 -5.53 -2.67 8.55
CA PHE A 114 -5.82 -3.55 7.42
C PHE A 114 -4.91 -4.78 7.41
N PHE A 115 -3.63 -4.63 7.75
CA PHE A 115 -2.70 -5.76 7.85
C PHE A 115 -3.03 -6.72 9.00
N GLU A 116 -3.38 -6.21 10.18
CA GLU A 116 -3.83 -7.08 11.28
C GLU A 116 -5.13 -7.81 10.92
N ASN A 117 -6.08 -7.14 10.26
CA ASN A 117 -7.29 -7.79 9.77
C ASN A 117 -6.98 -8.93 8.77
N ILE A 118 -5.96 -8.78 7.93
CA ILE A 118 -5.51 -9.84 7.02
C ILE A 118 -4.96 -11.04 7.81
N ARG A 119 -4.20 -10.80 8.88
CA ARG A 119 -3.69 -11.86 9.75
C ARG A 119 -4.82 -12.62 10.41
N ASP A 120 -5.75 -11.91 11.02
CA ASP A 120 -6.92 -12.49 11.66
C ASP A 120 -7.75 -13.29 10.66
N TRP A 121 -7.97 -12.75 9.46
CA TRP A 121 -8.69 -13.46 8.40
C TRP A 121 -7.97 -14.74 7.97
N ALA A 122 -6.65 -14.67 7.76
CA ALA A 122 -5.85 -15.82 7.33
C ALA A 122 -5.78 -16.92 8.40
N GLU A 123 -5.71 -16.55 9.67
CA GLU A 123 -5.76 -17.50 10.79
C GLU A 123 -7.14 -18.16 10.90
N ASN A 124 -8.22 -17.39 10.75
CA ASN A 124 -9.58 -17.91 10.89
C ASN A 124 -10.01 -18.79 9.71
N GLU A 125 -9.80 -18.32 8.48
CA GLU A 125 -10.31 -18.97 7.27
C GLU A 125 -9.36 -20.04 6.73
N LEU A 126 -8.06 -19.76 6.76
CA LEU A 126 -7.05 -20.62 6.14
C LEU A 126 -6.26 -21.43 7.16
N ARG A 127 -6.38 -21.12 8.46
CA ARG A 127 -5.61 -21.74 9.55
C ARG A 127 -4.11 -21.58 9.35
N ILE A 128 -3.69 -20.43 8.84
CA ILE A 128 -2.28 -20.07 8.64
C ILE A 128 -1.88 -18.87 9.48
N VAL A 129 -0.63 -18.85 9.93
CA VAL A 129 -0.05 -17.72 10.64
C VAL A 129 0.82 -16.93 9.69
N ILE A 130 0.51 -15.65 9.48
CA ILE A 130 1.31 -14.75 8.66
C ILE A 130 2.37 -14.09 9.56
N PRO A 131 3.67 -14.31 9.31
CA PRO A 131 4.73 -13.80 10.15
C PRO A 131 4.87 -12.28 10.06
N ASP A 132 5.76 -11.72 10.88
CA ASP A 132 6.12 -10.32 10.76
C ASP A 132 6.75 -9.97 9.40
N PRO A 133 6.48 -8.77 8.89
CA PRO A 133 7.01 -8.31 7.62
C PRO A 133 8.55 -8.30 7.64
N ASP A 134 9.17 -9.15 6.82
CA ASP A 134 10.61 -9.19 6.65
C ASP A 134 10.99 -8.50 5.32
N PRO A 135 11.76 -7.39 5.33
CA PRO A 135 12.23 -6.72 4.12
C PRO A 135 12.91 -7.63 3.09
N ASN A 136 13.52 -8.73 3.56
CA ASN A 136 14.29 -9.69 2.76
C ASN A 136 13.50 -10.98 2.48
N TRP A 137 12.17 -10.99 2.66
CA TRP A 137 11.37 -12.21 2.52
C TRP A 137 11.50 -12.87 1.14
N LYS A 138 11.68 -12.08 0.08
CA LYS A 138 11.85 -12.59 -1.29
C LYS A 138 13.18 -13.28 -1.53
N ASP A 139 14.22 -12.89 -0.80
CA ASP A 139 15.55 -13.47 -0.97
C ASP A 139 15.60 -14.89 -0.38
N LYS A 140 14.78 -15.14 0.65
CA LYS A 140 14.65 -16.45 1.31
C LYS A 140 13.90 -17.49 0.47
N ASP A 141 13.04 -17.08 -0.45
CA ASP A 141 12.33 -18.01 -1.35
C ASP A 141 13.25 -18.55 -2.47
N ASN A 142 14.28 -17.80 -2.86
CA ASN A 142 15.26 -18.27 -3.86
C ASN A 142 16.18 -19.38 -3.32
N ASP A 143 16.48 -19.36 -2.02
CA ASP A 143 17.33 -20.40 -1.40
C ASP A 143 16.63 -21.76 -1.35
N LYS A 144 15.29 -21.81 -1.22
CA LYS A 144 14.55 -23.08 -1.19
C LYS A 144 14.55 -23.81 -2.54
N ASN A 145 14.50 -23.08 -3.65
CA ASN A 145 14.50 -23.67 -5.00
C ASN A 145 15.88 -24.17 -5.46
N THR A 146 16.96 -23.82 -4.76
CA THR A 146 18.33 -24.19 -5.17
C THR A 146 18.78 -25.53 -4.55
N VAL A 147 18.15 -25.95 -3.44
CA VAL A 147 18.52 -27.19 -2.72
C VAL A 147 17.89 -28.44 -3.37
N ASP A 148 16.71 -28.32 -4.00
CA ASP A 148 16.03 -29.46 -4.63
C ASP A 148 16.66 -29.91 -5.97
N SER A 149 17.53 -29.12 -6.58
CA SER A 149 18.22 -29.46 -7.84
C SER A 149 19.54 -30.22 -7.66
N THR A 150 19.92 -30.62 -6.44
CA THR A 150 21.17 -31.36 -6.18
C THR A 150 20.98 -32.81 -5.70
N ASN A 151 19.74 -33.29 -5.60
CA ASN A 151 19.43 -34.69 -5.26
C ASN A 151 18.67 -35.40 -6.39
N THR A 152 19.26 -35.48 -7.59
CA THR A 152 18.86 -36.44 -8.62
C THR A 152 20.09 -37.00 -9.31
#